data_AF-A0A536TZ79-F1
#
_entry.id   AF-A0A536TZ79-F1
#
_cell.length_a   1.000
_cell.length_b   1.000
_cell.length_c   1.000
_cell.angle_alpha   90.00
_cell.angle_beta   90.00
_cell.angle_gamma   90.00
#
_symmetry.space_group_name_H-M   'P 1'
#
loop_
_entity.id
_entity.type
_entity.pdbx_description
1 polymer ?
#
loop_
_entity_poly.entity_id
_entity_poly.type
_entity_poly.pdbx_seq_one_letter_code
_entity_poly.pdbx_strand_id
1 'polypeptide(L)'
;MPEMRALIDEMAAECTRVAEAVGIRLEFDPMYLVKKIRAGESPLTKHAGSMAQDLEAGRETELEAMTGYVVRKAKELGVPVPVTESVYRMAKGVEYAARAKRANS
;
A
#
# COMPACT_ATOMS: atom_id res chain seq x y z
N MET A 1 9.28 6.02 13.92
CA MET A 1 9.43 4.56 14.00
C MET A 1 10.27 4.11 12.82
N PRO A 2 11.56 3.80 13.03
CA PRO A 2 12.48 3.32 11.98
C PRO A 2 11.95 2.10 11.21
N GLU A 3 11.30 1.17 11.91
CA GLU A 3 10.75 -0.08 11.38
C GLU A 3 9.66 0.18 10.35
N MET A 4 8.75 1.12 10.64
CA MET A 4 7.72 1.54 9.70
C MET A 4 8.31 2.26 8.48
N ARG A 5 9.41 3.00 8.65
CA ARG A 5 10.10 3.64 7.52
C ARG A 5 10.72 2.58 6.60
N ALA A 6 11.39 1.58 7.16
CA ALA A 6 11.94 0.46 6.41
C ALA A 6 10.86 -0.29 5.63
N LEU A 7 9.73 -0.62 6.28
CA LEU A 7 8.59 -1.26 5.62
C LEU A 7 8.10 -0.47 4.40
N ILE A 8 7.90 0.85 4.56
CA ILE A 8 7.45 1.72 3.46
C ILE A 8 8.50 1.75 2.33
N ASP A 9 9.78 1.83 2.68
CA ASP A 9 10.87 1.90 1.70
C ASP A 9 10.99 0.58 0.90
N GLU A 10 10.85 -0.57 1.57
CA GLU A 10 10.84 -1.90 0.94
C GLU A 10 9.62 -2.10 0.03
N MET A 11 8.43 -1.74 0.49
CA MET A 11 7.22 -1.79 -0.34
C MET A 11 7.32 -0.88 -1.56
N ALA A 12 7.85 0.32 -1.41
CA ALA A 12 8.05 1.23 -2.54
C ALA A 12 9.02 0.64 -3.57
N ALA A 13 10.14 0.06 -3.11
CA ALA A 13 11.10 -0.60 -3.98
C ALA A 13 10.49 -1.80 -4.72
N GLU A 14 9.66 -2.60 -4.05
CA GLU A 14 8.90 -3.68 -4.67
C GLU A 14 7.94 -3.19 -5.75
N CYS A 15 7.12 -2.18 -5.44
CA CYS A 15 6.21 -1.56 -6.41
C CYS A 15 6.96 -0.97 -7.62
N THR A 16 8.11 -0.34 -7.41
CA THR A 16 8.95 0.20 -8.49
C THR A 16 9.44 -0.92 -9.41
N ARG A 17 9.95 -2.04 -8.87
CA ARG A 17 10.37 -3.19 -9.68
C ARG A 17 9.22 -3.75 -10.52
N VAL A 18 8.01 -3.79 -9.98
CA VAL A 18 6.82 -4.21 -10.73
C VAL A 18 6.50 -3.22 -11.86
N ALA A 19 6.55 -1.91 -11.59
CA ALA A 19 6.32 -0.89 -12.61
C ALA A 19 7.35 -0.98 -13.76
N GLU A 20 8.64 -1.16 -13.41
CA GLU A 20 9.72 -1.35 -14.38
C GLU A 20 9.52 -2.61 -15.23
N ALA A 21 9.09 -3.73 -14.62
CA ALA A 21 8.80 -4.97 -15.33
C ALA A 21 7.60 -4.87 -16.29
N VAL A 22 6.67 -3.93 -16.05
CA VAL A 22 5.59 -3.59 -17.00
C VAL A 22 6.10 -2.71 -18.16
N GLY A 23 7.33 -2.18 -18.06
CA GLY A 23 7.88 -1.21 -19.01
C GLY A 23 7.49 0.24 -18.71
N ILE A 24 7.03 0.52 -17.50
CA ILE A 24 6.71 1.89 -17.07
C ILE A 24 8.00 2.58 -16.64
N ARG A 25 8.31 3.72 -17.26
CA ARG A 25 9.33 4.63 -16.79
C ARG A 25 8.71 5.64 -15.83
N LEU A 26 9.15 5.64 -14.58
CA LEU A 26 8.75 6.64 -13.60
C LEU A 26 9.48 7.96 -13.91
N GLU A 27 8.72 9.00 -14.27
CA GLU A 27 9.28 10.34 -14.56
C GLU A 27 9.78 11.06 -13.30
N PHE A 28 9.24 10.67 -12.14
CA PHE A 28 9.55 11.24 -10.85
C PHE A 28 9.86 10.14 -9.84
N ASP A 29 10.60 10.50 -8.80
CA ASP A 29 10.85 9.62 -7.67
C ASP A 29 9.52 9.26 -6.98
N PRO A 30 9.12 7.98 -6.95
CA PRO A 30 7.87 7.55 -6.31
C PRO A 30 7.85 7.86 -4.80
N MET A 31 9.02 8.06 -4.19
CA MET A 31 9.18 8.40 -2.78
C MET A 31 9.25 9.90 -2.50
N TYR A 32 9.10 10.76 -3.51
CA TYR A 32 9.24 12.22 -3.37
C TYR A 32 8.38 12.80 -2.24
N LEU A 33 7.09 12.50 -2.20
CA LEU A 33 6.20 13.00 -1.14
C LEU A 33 6.56 12.44 0.23
N VAL A 34 6.93 11.16 0.31
CA VAL A 34 7.35 10.53 1.57
C VAL A 34 8.60 11.20 2.11
N LYS A 35 9.58 11.52 1.24
CA LYS A 35 10.81 12.24 1.61
C LYS A 35 10.49 13.62 2.16
N LYS A 36 9.62 14.40 1.51
CA LYS A 36 9.18 15.72 2.00
C LYS A 36 8.50 15.66 3.36
N ILE A 37 7.61 14.69 3.56
CA ILE A 37 6.94 14.48 4.85
C ILE A 37 7.95 14.11 5.93
N ARG A 38 8.90 13.22 5.64
CA ARG A 38 9.97 12.82 6.58
C ARG A 38 10.90 13.99 6.95
N ALA A 39 11.13 14.92 6.02
CA ALA A 39 11.94 16.12 6.22
C ALA A 39 11.18 17.27 6.92
N GLY A 40 9.86 17.14 7.13
CA GLY A 40 9.04 18.23 7.69
C GLY A 40 8.70 19.35 6.70
N GLU A 41 9.00 19.15 5.42
CA GLU A 41 8.76 20.13 4.35
C GLU A 41 7.31 20.10 3.82
N SER A 42 6.54 19.06 4.18
CA SER A 42 5.16 18.89 3.77
C SER A 42 4.35 18.19 4.86
N PRO A 43 3.11 18.60 5.13
CA PRO A 43 2.24 17.89 6.04
C PRO A 43 1.79 16.54 5.45
N LEU A 44 1.28 15.66 6.31
CA LEU A 44 0.54 14.49 5.84
C LEU A 44 -0.66 14.94 5.00
N THR A 45 -0.89 14.26 3.87
CA THR A 45 -2.04 14.57 3.02
C THR A 45 -3.33 14.13 3.69
N LYS A 46 -4.45 14.79 3.36
CA LYS A 46 -5.80 14.37 3.80
C LYS A 46 -6.19 12.94 3.40
N HIS A 47 -5.52 12.39 2.38
CA HIS A 47 -5.72 11.02 1.92
C HIS A 47 -4.85 10.01 2.69
N ALA A 48 -3.88 10.46 3.48
CA ALA A 48 -3.07 9.57 4.30
C ALA A 48 -3.98 8.87 5.32
N GLY A 49 -4.05 7.54 5.22
CA GLY A 49 -4.88 6.73 6.10
C GLY A 49 -6.37 6.64 5.71
N SER A 50 -6.78 7.06 4.50
CA SER A 50 -8.18 6.89 4.05
C SER A 50 -8.64 5.43 4.13
N MET A 51 -7.79 4.49 3.70
CA MET A 51 -8.05 3.06 3.82
C MET A 51 -8.25 2.62 5.28
N ALA A 52 -7.48 3.18 6.23
CA ALA A 52 -7.66 2.88 7.64
C ALA A 52 -9.01 3.40 8.16
N GLN A 53 -9.44 4.58 7.73
CA GLN A 53 -10.75 5.14 8.05
C GLN A 53 -11.90 4.33 7.44
N ASP A 54 -11.71 3.78 6.24
CA ASP A 54 -12.70 2.89 5.61
C ASP A 54 -12.78 1.55 6.36
N LEU A 55 -11.65 1.00 6.78
CA LEU A 55 -11.60 -0.19 7.65
C LEU A 55 -12.32 0.06 8.98
N GLU A 56 -12.06 1.18 9.64
CA GLU A 56 -12.73 1.55 10.90
C GLU A 56 -14.24 1.69 10.74
N ALA A 57 -14.69 2.21 9.60
CA ALA A 57 -16.11 2.36 9.29
C ALA A 57 -16.76 1.11 8.68
N GLY A 58 -16.01 0.02 8.48
CA GLY A 58 -16.49 -1.19 7.80
C GLY A 58 -17.01 -0.92 6.39
N ARG A 59 -16.39 0.02 5.68
CA ARG A 59 -16.65 0.33 4.26
C ARG A 59 -15.77 -0.54 3.37
N GLU A 60 -16.13 -0.60 2.09
CA GLU A 60 -15.26 -1.17 1.07
C GLU A 60 -14.01 -0.29 0.91
N THR A 61 -12.85 -0.92 0.76
CA THR A 61 -11.57 -0.22 0.60
C THR A 61 -11.04 -0.33 -0.83
N GLU A 62 -10.12 0.56 -1.20
CA GLU A 62 -9.41 0.49 -2.49
C GLU A 62 -8.27 -0.55 -2.50
N LEU A 63 -8.18 -1.42 -1.48
CA LEU A 63 -7.08 -2.37 -1.30
C LEU A 63 -6.89 -3.29 -2.52
N GLU A 64 -7.99 -3.77 -3.12
CA GLU A 64 -7.94 -4.63 -4.30
C GLU A 64 -7.43 -3.91 -5.55
N ALA A 65 -7.79 -2.63 -5.70
CA ALA A 65 -7.42 -1.81 -6.85
C ALA A 65 -5.97 -1.33 -6.77
N MET A 66 -5.45 -1.11 -5.56
CA MET A 66 -4.09 -0.62 -5.33
C MET A 66 -3.12 -1.77 -5.03
N THR A 67 -3.00 -2.18 -3.77
CA THR A 67 -2.01 -3.17 -3.33
C THR A 67 -2.29 -4.55 -3.94
N GLY A 68 -3.56 -4.95 -4.03
CA GLY A 68 -3.96 -6.22 -4.66
C GLY A 68 -3.59 -6.29 -6.14
N TYR A 69 -3.70 -5.17 -6.86
CA TYR A 69 -3.26 -5.09 -8.25
C TYR A 69 -1.75 -5.31 -8.38
N VAL A 70 -0.94 -4.64 -7.56
CA VAL A 70 0.53 -4.82 -7.57
C VAL A 70 0.90 -6.28 -7.32
N VAL A 71 0.30 -6.93 -6.31
CA VAL A 71 0.58 -8.35 -5.99
C VAL A 71 0.22 -9.27 -7.16
N ARG A 72 -0.96 -9.09 -7.78
CA ARG A 72 -1.36 -9.90 -8.94
C ARG A 72 -0.43 -9.68 -10.14
N LYS A 73 -0.11 -8.43 -10.44
CA LYS A 73 0.76 -8.07 -11.56
C LYS A 73 2.19 -8.59 -11.35
N ALA A 74 2.72 -8.48 -10.13
CA ALA A 74 4.02 -9.01 -9.77
C ALA A 74 4.09 -10.53 -10.01
N LYS A 75 3.03 -11.26 -9.61
CA LYS A 75 2.92 -12.70 -9.84
C LYS A 75 2.90 -13.06 -11.34
N GLU A 76 2.12 -12.33 -12.15
CA GLU A 76 2.08 -12.52 -13.61
C GLU A 76 3.45 -12.32 -14.27
N LEU A 77 4.23 -11.36 -13.77
CA LEU A 77 5.55 -11.00 -14.31
C LEU A 77 6.71 -11.78 -13.68
N GLY A 78 6.45 -12.63 -12.69
CA GLY A 78 7.51 -13.34 -11.95
C GLY A 78 8.40 -12.44 -11.10
N VAL A 79 7.91 -11.27 -10.68
CA VAL A 79 8.64 -10.30 -9.83
C VAL A 79 8.34 -10.57 -8.36
N PRO A 80 9.35 -10.86 -7.51
CA PRO A 80 9.14 -11.04 -6.07
C PRO A 80 8.74 -9.74 -5.36
N VAL A 81 7.60 -9.79 -4.66
CA VAL A 81 7.07 -8.71 -3.80
C VAL A 81 6.65 -9.20 -2.40
N PRO A 82 7.53 -9.93 -1.67
CA PRO A 82 7.16 -10.58 -0.41
C PRO A 82 6.64 -9.62 0.68
N VAL A 83 7.15 -8.39 0.75
CA VAL A 83 6.74 -7.41 1.76
C VAL A 83 5.33 -6.90 1.44
N THR A 84 5.11 -6.48 0.20
CA THR A 84 3.83 -5.99 -0.30
C THR A 84 2.76 -7.08 -0.25
N GLU A 85 3.12 -8.32 -0.58
CA GLU A 85 2.22 -9.46 -0.47
C GLU A 85 1.83 -9.75 0.99
N SER A 86 2.77 -9.68 1.92
CA SER A 86 2.51 -9.83 3.35
C SER A 86 1.53 -8.77 3.86
N VAL A 87 1.78 -7.50 3.51
CA VAL A 87 0.90 -6.38 3.89
C VAL A 87 -0.49 -6.51 3.29
N TYR A 88 -0.59 -6.91 2.01
CA TYR A 88 -1.86 -7.19 1.36
C TYR A 88 -2.66 -8.27 2.11
N ARG A 89 -2.04 -9.41 2.43
CA ARG A 89 -2.70 -10.52 3.15
C ARG A 89 -3.20 -10.09 4.53
N MET A 90 -2.39 -9.33 5.27
CA MET A 90 -2.79 -8.78 6.58
C MET A 90 -3.97 -7.81 6.44
N ALA A 91 -3.90 -6.88 5.48
CA ALA A 91 -4.96 -5.91 5.24
C ALA A 91 -6.29 -6.58 4.83
N LYS A 92 -6.26 -7.65 4.02
CA LYS A 92 -7.45 -8.47 3.71
C LYS A 92 -8.08 -9.07 4.96
N GLY A 93 -7.27 -9.54 5.92
CA GLY A 93 -7.76 -10.06 7.19
C GLY A 93 -8.45 -8.99 8.03
N VAL A 94 -7.87 -7.79 8.11
CA VAL A 94 -8.45 -6.65 8.82
C VAL A 94 -9.76 -6.19 8.16
N GLU A 95 -9.80 -6.10 6.83
CA GLU A 95 -11.00 -5.74 6.06
C GLU A 95 -12.15 -6.73 6.30
N TYR A 96 -11.85 -8.03 6.28
CA TYR A 96 -12.83 -9.07 6.59
C TYR A 96 -13.39 -8.91 8.00
N ALA A 97 -12.51 -8.72 9.00
CA ALA A 97 -12.93 -8.56 10.38
C ALA A 97 -13.79 -7.30 10.59
N ALA A 98 -13.45 -6.19 9.94
CA ALA A 98 -14.22 -4.95 10.00
C ALA A 98 -15.63 -5.10 9.43
N ARG A 99 -15.75 -5.73 8.26
CA ARG A 99 -17.04 -6.00 7.61
C ARG A 99 -17.91 -6.96 8.43
N ALA A 100 -17.32 -8.01 8.99
CA ALA A 100 -18.03 -8.95 9.85
C ALA A 100 -18.60 -8.28 11.10
N LYS A 101 -17.83 -7.39 11.75
CA LYS A 101 -18.32 -6.61 12.90
C LYS A 101 -19.52 -5.74 12.55
N ARG A 102 -19.47 -5.04 11.40
CA ARG A 102 -20.57 -4.16 10.94
C ARG A 102 -21.84 -4.93 10.56
N ALA A 103 -21.71 -6.15 10.03
CA ALA A 103 -22.87 -6.98 9.70
C ALA A 103 -23.60 -7.51 10.96
N ASN A 104 -22.90 -7.55 12.11
CA ASN A 104 -23.41 -8.04 13.38
C ASN A 104 -23.85 -6.91 14.35
N SER A 105 -23.75 -5.64 13.92
CA SER A 105 -24.15 -4.44 14.68
C SER A 105 -25.43 -3.85 14.14
#